data_AF-A0A5C6ZMC3-F1
#
_entry.id   AF-A0A5C6ZMC3-F1
#
_cell.length_a   1.000
_cell.length_b   1.000
_cell.length_c   1.000
_cell.angle_alpha   90.00
_cell.angle_beta   90.00
_cell.angle_gamma   90.00
#
_symmetry.space_group_name_H-M   'P 1'
#
loop_
_entity.id
_entity.type
_entity.pdbx_description
1 polymer ?
#
loop_
_entity_poly.entity_id
_entity_poly.type
_entity_poly.pdbx_seq_one_letter_code
_entity_poly.pdbx_strand_id
1 'polypeptide(L)'
;MEKQTIGKKLAYQRKLKGYTQDILSEKSNVAIRTIQRIEKDEVNPQLQTIKLLADALKIEVDDLIILENPKEEALQNKWLLFLHGSPLLGFIFPFSVLFPLFIWLHKRDDNPIYNQHGIKIINFQLSVTILYILAFISLVTVEGWGFLFFIAVVPFNILVISYNLFKAITAQKCYYPLSFPFLKTNTKKHLKKPFQLLSITAILTIMILCVSFTNKNKYYKGIISNNLSDSILTSKQTLEVNKIAFYLQDGVEVLDFSGPMEVFAYAGYEIFIVSKTTHPITTQGIMKIIPQYSIKNAPSADILAFFGGNSSEAYKDIEVINWVKSQNSTKYYFSVCTGAFILAESDILKGKTATTFHNALDEFEYKYPETTVLKNIRFVDNGNVITTAGISAGIDGALHLVAKLKGFNAARKVAYYMEYDKWIPGEGLILSDDNPYKNFIGNGKFDDYVGIYEFQNNTDIILKVNSNEQSLYAKVNGRNYPIFFIKDNIFLNVDEEKIIFERNSNDEILGFKAAEKNSKFYAKLN
;
A
#
# COMPACT_ATOMS: atom_id res chain seq x y z
N MET A 1 24.22 -8.48 -45.33
CA MET A 1 25.30 -7.50 -45.56
C MET A 1 26.56 -8.29 -45.82
N GLU A 2 27.21 -8.14 -46.99
CA GLU A 2 28.51 -8.79 -47.22
C GLU A 2 29.52 -8.32 -46.17
N LYS A 3 30.27 -9.26 -45.58
CA LYS A 3 31.30 -8.98 -44.56
C LYS A 3 32.38 -8.10 -45.22
N GLN A 4 32.57 -6.87 -44.74
CA GLN A 4 33.64 -6.00 -45.24
C GLN A 4 34.99 -6.55 -44.78
N THR A 5 35.87 -6.91 -45.71
CA THR A 5 37.22 -7.42 -45.43
C THR A 5 38.26 -6.30 -45.44
N ILE A 6 39.43 -6.55 -44.86
CA ILE A 6 40.56 -5.60 -44.88
C ILE A 6 40.94 -5.27 -46.34
N GLY A 7 40.95 -6.28 -47.23
CA GLY A 7 41.24 -6.07 -48.65
C GLY A 7 40.27 -5.13 -49.35
N LYS A 8 38.96 -5.33 -49.14
CA LYS A 8 37.92 -4.45 -49.70
C LYS A 8 38.03 -3.02 -49.19
N LYS A 9 38.32 -2.81 -47.90
CA LYS A 9 38.51 -1.46 -47.32
C LYS A 9 39.78 -0.79 -47.84
N LEU A 10 40.89 -1.52 -47.93
CA LEU A 10 42.14 -1.01 -48.49
C LEU A 10 41.95 -0.55 -49.93
N ALA A 11 41.29 -1.38 -50.76
CA ALA A 11 40.99 -1.04 -52.14
C ALA A 11 40.09 0.19 -52.26
N TYR A 12 39.10 0.33 -51.37
CA TYR A 12 38.21 1.48 -51.32
C TYR A 12 38.96 2.78 -50.97
N GLN A 13 39.75 2.76 -49.88
CA GLN A 13 40.50 3.94 -49.44
C GLN A 13 41.57 4.37 -50.46
N ARG A 14 42.25 3.40 -51.07
CA ARG A 14 43.22 3.67 -52.14
C ARG A 14 42.56 4.37 -53.33
N LYS A 15 41.40 3.87 -53.79
CA LYS A 15 40.65 4.48 -54.90
C LYS A 15 40.11 5.87 -54.55
N LEU A 16 39.67 6.10 -53.31
CA LEU A 16 39.26 7.44 -52.85
C LEU A 16 40.39 8.46 -52.94
N LYS A 17 41.64 8.04 -52.71
CA LYS A 17 42.83 8.90 -52.87
C LYS A 17 43.33 9.00 -54.31
N GLY A 18 42.68 8.32 -55.26
CA GLY A 18 43.09 8.28 -56.67
C GLY A 18 44.39 7.51 -56.91
N TYR A 19 44.83 6.68 -55.96
CA TYR A 19 46.10 5.95 -56.07
C TYR A 19 45.93 4.66 -56.88
N THR A 20 46.86 4.39 -57.79
CA THR A 20 47.05 3.04 -58.34
C THR A 20 47.73 2.15 -57.29
N GLN A 21 47.75 0.84 -57.51
CA GLN A 21 48.48 -0.08 -56.61
C GLN A 21 49.99 0.23 -56.60
N ASP A 22 50.55 0.68 -57.73
CA ASP A 22 51.94 1.14 -57.83
C ASP A 22 52.19 2.37 -56.96
N ILE A 23 51.32 3.38 -57.03
CA ILE A 23 51.45 4.61 -56.23
C ILE A 23 51.36 4.30 -54.73
N LEU A 24 50.46 3.40 -54.33
CA LEU A 24 50.38 2.99 -52.93
C LEU A 24 51.63 2.21 -52.50
N SER A 25 52.15 1.34 -53.36
CA SER A 25 53.37 0.56 -53.12
C SER A 25 54.59 1.45 -52.86
N GLU A 26 54.78 2.46 -53.70
CA GLU A 26 55.87 3.43 -53.58
C GLU A 26 55.76 4.26 -52.30
N LYS A 27 54.54 4.71 -51.96
CA LYS A 27 54.30 5.53 -50.77
C LYS A 27 54.41 4.76 -49.46
N SER A 28 54.05 3.47 -49.44
CA SER A 28 54.04 2.67 -48.22
C SER A 28 55.27 1.79 -48.03
N ASN A 29 56.19 1.75 -49.02
CA ASN A 29 57.27 0.76 -49.09
C ASN A 29 56.79 -0.72 -48.98
N VAL A 30 55.53 -1.00 -49.33
CA VAL A 30 55.00 -2.36 -49.36
C VAL A 30 54.97 -2.82 -50.80
N ALA A 31 55.57 -3.97 -51.11
CA ALA A 31 55.63 -4.50 -52.47
C ALA A 31 54.23 -4.58 -53.13
N ILE A 32 54.12 -4.13 -54.38
CA ILE A 32 52.83 -4.07 -55.08
C ILE A 32 52.10 -5.40 -55.13
N ARG A 33 52.85 -6.51 -55.30
CA ARG A 33 52.29 -7.86 -55.30
C ARG A 33 51.66 -8.22 -53.96
N THR A 34 52.19 -7.70 -52.84
CA THR A 34 51.61 -7.87 -51.51
C THR A 34 50.30 -7.08 -51.40
N ILE A 35 50.27 -5.83 -51.86
CA ILE A 35 49.04 -5.01 -51.89
C ILE A 35 47.94 -5.68 -52.74
N GLN A 36 48.29 -6.19 -53.92
CA GLN A 36 47.37 -6.93 -54.79
C GLN A 36 46.75 -8.16 -54.11
N ARG A 37 47.58 -8.95 -53.43
CA ARG A 37 47.11 -10.14 -52.70
C ARG A 37 46.25 -9.77 -51.50
N ILE A 38 46.56 -8.68 -50.80
CA ILE A 38 45.73 -8.17 -49.69
C ILE A 38 44.37 -7.69 -50.23
N GLU A 39 44.33 -6.89 -51.30
CA GLU A 39 43.08 -6.38 -51.88
C GLU A 39 42.17 -7.47 -52.46
N LYS A 40 42.75 -8.60 -52.87
CA LYS A 40 42.02 -9.80 -53.29
C LYS A 40 41.66 -10.74 -52.14
N ASP A 41 41.97 -10.37 -50.90
CA ASP A 41 41.81 -11.19 -49.69
C ASP A 41 42.54 -12.56 -49.75
N GLU A 42 43.60 -12.66 -50.55
CA GLU A 42 44.43 -13.88 -50.66
C GLU A 42 45.42 -14.01 -49.48
N VAL A 43 45.73 -12.91 -48.80
CA VAL A 43 46.62 -12.88 -47.63
C VAL A 43 46.13 -11.88 -46.58
N ASN A 44 46.23 -12.26 -45.30
CA ASN A 44 46.00 -11.34 -44.19
C ASN A 44 47.31 -10.60 -43.84
N PRO A 45 47.34 -9.26 -43.95
CA PRO A 45 48.54 -8.49 -43.67
C PRO A 45 48.86 -8.48 -42.17
N GLN A 46 50.15 -8.47 -41.82
CA GLN A 46 50.58 -8.24 -40.44
C GLN A 46 50.32 -6.78 -40.03
N LEU A 47 50.17 -6.53 -38.72
CA LEU A 47 49.83 -5.21 -38.19
C LEU A 47 50.79 -4.10 -38.64
N GLN A 48 52.09 -4.41 -38.74
CA GLN A 48 53.08 -3.45 -39.22
C GLN A 48 52.86 -3.06 -40.69
N THR A 49 52.49 -4.02 -41.55
CA THR A 49 52.10 -3.77 -42.94
C THR A 49 50.85 -2.89 -43.02
N ILE A 50 49.86 -3.12 -42.14
CA ILE A 50 48.65 -2.30 -42.08
C ILE A 50 48.98 -0.86 -41.67
N LYS A 51 49.87 -0.66 -40.69
CA LYS A 51 50.33 0.67 -40.28
C LYS A 51 51.00 1.43 -41.42
N LEU A 52 51.89 0.76 -42.16
CA LEU A 52 52.55 1.36 -43.33
C LEU A 52 51.54 1.77 -44.42
N LEU A 53 50.52 0.95 -44.67
CA LEU A 53 49.48 1.25 -45.66
C LEU A 53 48.55 2.37 -45.18
N ALA A 54 48.17 2.39 -43.91
CA ALA A 54 47.35 3.45 -43.32
C ALA A 54 48.07 4.80 -43.35
N ASP A 55 49.35 4.82 -42.98
CA ASP A 55 50.18 6.03 -43.02
C ASP A 55 50.33 6.59 -44.45
N ALA A 56 50.61 5.71 -45.42
CA ALA A 56 50.69 6.08 -46.83
C ALA A 56 49.38 6.65 -47.40
N LEU A 57 48.23 6.17 -46.88
CA LEU A 57 46.89 6.66 -47.22
C LEU A 57 46.47 7.87 -46.39
N LYS A 58 47.23 8.23 -45.34
CA LYS A 58 46.91 9.25 -44.33
C LYS A 58 45.53 9.01 -43.69
N ILE A 59 45.30 7.79 -43.24
CA ILE A 59 44.09 7.35 -42.52
C ILE A 59 44.48 6.66 -41.22
N GLU A 60 43.51 6.45 -40.32
CA GLU A 60 43.79 5.72 -39.09
C GLU A 60 43.85 4.21 -39.36
N VAL A 61 44.58 3.47 -38.52
CA VAL A 61 44.73 2.01 -38.67
C VAL A 61 43.37 1.30 -38.54
N ASP A 62 42.48 1.84 -37.70
CA ASP A 62 41.14 1.33 -37.45
C ASP A 62 40.20 1.52 -38.66
N ASP A 63 40.55 2.41 -39.59
CA ASP A 63 39.84 2.54 -40.87
C ASP A 63 40.07 1.31 -41.78
N LEU A 64 41.15 0.55 -41.56
CA LEU A 64 41.48 -0.67 -42.30
C LEU A 64 41.11 -1.96 -41.56
N ILE A 65 41.16 -1.98 -40.21
CA ILE A 65 40.88 -3.17 -39.40
C ILE A 65 39.45 -3.11 -38.86
N ILE A 66 38.63 -4.14 -39.12
CA ILE A 66 37.40 -4.36 -38.33
C ILE A 66 37.80 -5.19 -37.12
N LEU A 67 37.94 -4.56 -35.96
CA LEU A 67 38.04 -5.26 -34.69
C LEU A 67 36.66 -5.87 -34.40
N GLU A 68 36.50 -7.20 -34.44
CA GLU A 68 35.42 -7.85 -33.68
C GLU A 68 35.73 -7.57 -32.20
N ASN A 69 35.14 -6.52 -31.65
CA ASN A 69 35.48 -5.99 -30.33
C ASN A 69 34.72 -6.79 -29.26
N PRO A 70 35.39 -7.57 -28.39
CA PRO A 70 34.73 -8.32 -27.33
C PRO A 70 33.92 -7.42 -26.39
N LYS A 71 34.27 -6.13 -26.30
CA LYS A 71 33.53 -5.13 -25.52
C LYS A 71 32.18 -4.78 -26.16
N GLU A 72 32.06 -4.79 -27.48
CA GLU A 72 30.79 -4.53 -28.17
C GLU A 72 29.82 -5.71 -28.02
N GLU A 73 30.31 -6.95 -28.15
CA GLU A 73 29.49 -8.14 -27.91
C GLU A 73 29.04 -8.22 -26.44
N ALA A 74 29.95 -7.94 -25.49
CA ALA A 74 29.60 -7.87 -24.07
C ALA A 74 28.57 -6.76 -23.78
N LEU A 75 28.70 -5.60 -24.43
CA LEU A 75 27.74 -4.50 -24.31
C LEU A 75 26.38 -4.90 -24.92
N GLN A 76 26.39 -5.62 -26.04
CA GLN A 76 25.18 -6.13 -26.67
C GLN A 76 24.44 -7.12 -25.79
N ASN A 77 25.14 -8.10 -25.24
CA ASN A 77 24.56 -9.09 -24.34
C ASN A 77 24.04 -8.44 -23.06
N LYS A 78 24.72 -7.41 -22.54
CA LYS A 78 24.26 -6.62 -21.39
C LYS A 78 22.92 -5.92 -21.67
N TRP A 79 22.77 -5.28 -22.82
CA TRP A 79 21.51 -4.60 -23.16
C TRP A 79 20.38 -5.58 -23.49
N LEU A 80 20.68 -6.72 -24.10
CA LEU A 80 19.70 -7.80 -24.30
C LEU A 80 19.22 -8.38 -22.95
N LEU A 81 20.13 -8.59 -22.01
CA LEU A 81 19.80 -9.03 -20.64
C LEU A 81 18.82 -8.04 -19.98
N PHE A 82 19.12 -6.73 -20.01
CA PHE A 82 18.22 -5.73 -19.41
C PHE A 82 16.88 -5.65 -20.15
N LEU A 83 16.90 -5.66 -21.48
CA LEU A 83 15.69 -5.53 -22.27
C LEU A 83 14.73 -6.71 -22.04
N HIS A 84 15.23 -7.95 -22.04
CA HIS A 84 14.42 -9.15 -21.81
C HIS A 84 14.12 -9.42 -20.33
N GLY A 85 14.98 -8.98 -19.40
CA GLY A 85 14.83 -9.22 -17.96
C GLY A 85 13.98 -8.17 -17.25
N SER A 86 13.96 -6.93 -17.75
CA SER A 86 13.19 -5.83 -17.15
C SER A 86 11.68 -6.08 -16.96
N PRO A 87 10.96 -6.88 -17.78
CA PRO A 87 9.58 -7.21 -17.48
C PRO A 87 9.38 -7.94 -16.15
N LEU A 88 10.40 -8.68 -15.64
CA LEU A 88 10.36 -9.34 -14.34
C LEU A 88 10.44 -8.35 -13.16
N LEU A 89 10.85 -7.11 -13.38
CA LEU A 89 10.80 -6.08 -12.32
C LEU A 89 9.38 -5.54 -12.12
N GLY A 90 8.48 -5.80 -13.07
CA GLY A 90 7.14 -5.23 -13.13
C GLY A 90 6.03 -6.17 -12.67
N PHE A 91 6.24 -6.98 -11.64
CA PHE A 91 5.20 -7.88 -11.09
C PHE A 91 3.96 -7.16 -10.55
N ILE A 92 4.08 -5.86 -10.29
CA ILE A 92 2.97 -4.97 -9.94
C ILE A 92 2.53 -4.25 -11.22
N PHE A 93 1.28 -4.46 -11.62
CA PHE A 93 0.65 -3.72 -12.71
C PHE A 93 0.76 -2.20 -12.46
N PRO A 94 1.16 -1.35 -13.44
CA PRO A 94 1.42 -1.60 -14.86
C PRO A 94 2.93 -1.65 -15.23
N PHE A 95 3.81 -1.94 -14.28
CA PHE A 95 5.25 -1.75 -14.48
C PHE A 95 5.90 -2.73 -15.47
N SER A 96 5.27 -3.87 -15.78
CA SER A 96 5.81 -4.90 -16.69
C SER A 96 6.01 -4.43 -18.13
N VAL A 97 5.25 -3.41 -18.57
CA VAL A 97 5.39 -2.78 -19.91
C VAL A 97 6.34 -1.58 -19.86
N LEU A 98 6.35 -0.82 -18.75
CA LEU A 98 7.03 0.47 -18.66
C LEU A 98 8.55 0.36 -18.73
N PHE A 99 9.14 -0.55 -17.96
CA PHE A 99 10.60 -0.74 -17.96
C PHE A 99 11.16 -1.20 -19.32
N PRO A 100 10.64 -2.25 -19.97
CA PRO A 100 11.13 -2.64 -21.29
C PRO A 100 10.85 -1.59 -22.36
N LEU A 101 9.74 -0.84 -22.26
CA LEU A 101 9.45 0.29 -23.15
C LEU A 101 10.51 1.39 -23.01
N PHE A 102 10.86 1.77 -21.78
CA PHE A 102 11.89 2.77 -21.53
C PHE A 102 13.25 2.35 -22.11
N ILE A 103 13.67 1.11 -21.85
CA ILE A 103 14.94 0.59 -22.37
C ILE A 103 14.92 0.52 -23.90
N TRP A 104 13.83 0.06 -24.51
CA TRP A 104 13.69 0.03 -25.97
C TRP A 104 13.73 1.44 -26.56
N LEU A 105 13.01 2.42 -26.00
CA LEU A 105 13.05 3.80 -26.49
C LEU A 105 14.45 4.41 -26.42
N HIS A 106 15.21 4.08 -25.38
CA HIS A 106 16.59 4.55 -25.21
C HIS A 106 17.59 3.84 -26.14
N LYS A 107 17.37 2.56 -26.46
CA LYS A 107 18.34 1.71 -27.17
C LYS A 107 17.97 1.30 -28.60
N ARG A 108 16.75 1.52 -29.07
CA ARG A 108 16.31 1.03 -30.39
C ARG A 108 17.14 1.52 -31.58
N ASP A 109 17.76 2.69 -31.46
CA ASP A 109 18.55 3.30 -32.54
C ASP A 109 20.03 2.86 -32.48
N ASP A 110 20.48 2.27 -31.37
CA ASP A 110 21.86 1.83 -31.14
C ASP A 110 22.19 0.50 -31.85
N ASN A 111 21.22 -0.43 -31.93
CA ASN A 111 21.40 -1.73 -32.61
C ASN A 111 20.07 -2.26 -33.16
N PRO A 112 20.00 -2.71 -34.44
CA PRO A 112 18.80 -3.28 -35.03
C PRO A 112 18.18 -4.44 -34.24
N ILE A 113 19.00 -5.23 -33.55
CA ILE A 113 18.54 -6.36 -32.72
C ILE A 113 17.73 -5.85 -31.53
N TYR A 114 18.14 -4.76 -30.87
CA TYR A 114 17.38 -4.17 -29.77
C TYR A 114 16.01 -3.67 -30.25
N ASN A 115 15.95 -3.07 -31.44
CA ASN A 115 14.69 -2.62 -32.00
C ASN A 115 13.73 -3.79 -32.25
N GLN A 116 14.23 -4.85 -32.90
CA GLN A 116 13.44 -6.05 -33.21
C GLN A 116 12.95 -6.76 -31.94
N HIS A 117 13.84 -6.92 -30.96
CA HIS A 117 13.53 -7.60 -29.70
C HIS A 117 12.58 -6.75 -28.84
N GLY A 118 12.83 -5.45 -28.72
CA GLY A 118 12.00 -4.55 -27.93
C GLY A 118 10.56 -4.47 -28.43
N ILE A 119 10.34 -4.43 -29.74
CA ILE A 119 8.98 -4.50 -30.33
C ILE A 119 8.26 -5.78 -29.91
N LYS A 120 8.93 -6.94 -29.99
CA LYS A 120 8.34 -8.23 -29.59
C LYS A 120 8.01 -8.29 -28.11
N ILE A 121 8.90 -7.76 -27.26
CA ILE A 121 8.72 -7.71 -25.81
C ILE A 121 7.53 -6.83 -25.45
N ILE A 122 7.46 -5.61 -26.01
CA ILE A 122 6.38 -4.67 -25.72
C ILE A 122 5.04 -5.24 -26.18
N ASN A 123 4.97 -5.81 -27.40
CA ASN A 123 3.76 -6.44 -27.90
C ASN A 123 3.29 -7.58 -26.99
N PHE A 124 4.21 -8.42 -26.53
CA PHE A 124 3.89 -9.51 -25.60
C PHE A 124 3.41 -8.97 -24.25
N GLN A 125 4.11 -8.00 -23.66
CA GLN A 125 3.71 -7.46 -22.35
C GLN A 125 2.34 -6.79 -22.42
N LEU A 126 2.03 -6.04 -23.48
CA LEU A 126 0.67 -5.52 -23.71
C LEU A 126 -0.39 -6.63 -23.83
N SER A 127 -0.05 -7.73 -24.51
CA SER A 127 -0.95 -8.88 -24.65
C SER A 127 -1.21 -9.56 -23.30
N VAL A 128 -0.17 -9.73 -22.49
CA VAL A 128 -0.27 -10.28 -21.13
C VAL A 128 -1.00 -9.33 -20.20
N THR A 129 -0.85 -8.01 -20.35
CA THR A 129 -1.65 -7.02 -19.61
C THR A 129 -3.14 -7.20 -19.87
N ILE A 130 -3.54 -7.40 -21.13
CA ILE A 130 -4.94 -7.72 -21.47
C ILE A 130 -5.37 -9.05 -20.86
N LEU A 131 -4.50 -10.07 -20.90
CA LEU A 131 -4.77 -11.37 -20.29
C LEU A 131 -4.98 -11.28 -18.77
N TYR A 132 -4.20 -10.46 -18.06
CA TYR A 132 -4.40 -10.21 -16.63
C TYR A 132 -5.75 -9.54 -16.34
N ILE A 133 -6.17 -8.57 -17.17
CA ILE A 133 -7.49 -7.93 -17.02
C ILE A 133 -8.61 -8.97 -17.21
N LEU A 134 -8.52 -9.80 -18.25
CA LEU A 134 -9.48 -10.88 -18.48
C LEU A 134 -9.48 -11.90 -17.34
N ALA A 135 -8.30 -12.23 -16.80
CA ALA A 135 -8.17 -13.16 -15.70
C ALA A 135 -8.75 -12.59 -14.39
N PHE A 136 -8.58 -11.30 -14.13
CA PHE A 136 -9.19 -10.62 -13.00
C PHE A 136 -10.72 -10.54 -13.14
N ILE A 137 -11.25 -10.28 -14.33
CA ILE A 137 -12.70 -10.34 -14.58
C ILE A 137 -13.21 -11.76 -14.32
N SER A 138 -12.51 -12.78 -14.84
CA SER A 138 -12.87 -14.19 -14.63
C SER A 138 -12.85 -14.56 -13.14
N LEU A 139 -11.88 -14.08 -12.37
CA LEU A 139 -11.79 -14.28 -10.92
C LEU A 139 -13.07 -13.85 -10.18
N VAL A 140 -13.72 -12.78 -10.62
CA VAL A 140 -14.94 -12.25 -9.99
C VAL A 140 -16.22 -12.82 -10.59
N THR A 141 -16.19 -13.31 -11.83
CA THR A 141 -17.39 -13.70 -12.59
C THR A 141 -17.59 -15.20 -12.76
N VAL A 142 -16.52 -16.00 -12.65
CA VAL A 142 -16.54 -17.44 -12.90
C VAL A 142 -16.14 -18.18 -11.62
N GLU A 143 -17.15 -18.72 -10.93
CA GLU A 143 -16.96 -19.45 -9.67
C GLU A 143 -16.07 -20.69 -9.86
N GLY A 144 -15.08 -20.85 -8.98
CA GLY A 144 -14.08 -21.93 -9.02
C GLY A 144 -12.99 -21.75 -10.09
N TRP A 145 -13.36 -21.65 -11.38
CA TRP A 145 -12.40 -21.62 -12.49
C TRP A 145 -11.67 -20.29 -12.67
N GLY A 146 -12.28 -19.18 -12.26
CA GLY A 146 -11.68 -17.85 -12.35
C GLY A 146 -10.36 -17.73 -11.57
N PHE A 147 -10.32 -18.35 -10.38
CA PHE A 147 -9.11 -18.40 -9.55
C PHE A 147 -7.97 -19.18 -10.19
N LEU A 148 -8.27 -20.37 -10.74
CA LEU A 148 -7.27 -21.20 -11.42
C LEU A 148 -6.71 -20.49 -12.66
N PHE A 149 -7.57 -19.82 -13.42
CA PHE A 149 -7.15 -19.02 -14.58
C PHE A 149 -6.25 -17.85 -14.16
N PHE A 150 -6.62 -17.09 -13.12
CA PHE A 150 -5.82 -15.98 -12.61
C PHE A 150 -4.42 -16.41 -12.14
N ILE A 151 -4.35 -17.50 -11.37
CA ILE A 151 -3.06 -18.02 -10.90
C ILE A 151 -2.23 -18.58 -12.05
N ALA A 152 -2.82 -19.16 -13.09
CA ALA A 152 -2.08 -19.73 -14.22
C ALA A 152 -1.38 -18.68 -15.11
N VAL A 153 -1.88 -17.44 -15.18
CA VAL A 153 -1.28 -16.38 -16.02
C VAL A 153 0.11 -15.97 -15.52
N VAL A 154 0.32 -15.94 -14.20
CA VAL A 154 1.59 -15.54 -13.58
C VAL A 154 2.77 -16.47 -13.96
N PRO A 155 2.73 -17.80 -13.71
CA PRO A 155 3.80 -18.70 -14.09
C PRO A 155 3.98 -18.77 -15.61
N PHE A 156 2.90 -18.67 -16.40
CA PHE A 156 3.00 -18.60 -17.86
C PHE A 156 3.87 -17.42 -18.31
N ASN A 157 3.62 -16.22 -17.78
CA ASN A 157 4.40 -15.03 -18.12
C ASN A 157 5.87 -15.19 -17.72
N ILE A 158 6.14 -15.65 -16.49
CA ILE A 158 7.50 -15.87 -15.98
C ILE A 158 8.27 -16.86 -16.87
N LEU A 159 7.64 -17.98 -17.22
CA LEU A 159 8.27 -19.02 -18.05
C LEU A 159 8.63 -18.50 -19.43
N VAL A 160 7.72 -17.76 -20.08
CA VAL A 160 7.97 -17.19 -21.41
C VAL A 160 9.08 -16.14 -21.36
N ILE A 161 9.10 -15.26 -20.36
CA ILE A 161 10.17 -14.26 -20.20
C ILE A 161 11.51 -14.95 -19.97
N SER A 162 11.56 -15.91 -19.03
CA SER A 162 12.79 -16.60 -18.64
C SER A 162 13.39 -17.39 -19.81
N TYR A 163 12.56 -18.10 -20.57
CA TYR A 163 12.98 -18.80 -21.78
C TYR A 163 13.59 -17.83 -22.82
N ASN A 164 12.93 -16.69 -23.05
CA ASN A 164 13.40 -15.71 -24.03
C ASN A 164 14.62 -14.93 -23.59
N LEU A 165 14.78 -14.67 -22.29
CA LEU A 165 15.98 -14.08 -21.71
C LEU A 165 17.19 -14.96 -22.02
N PHE A 166 17.08 -16.26 -21.70
CA PHE A 166 18.14 -17.22 -21.96
C PHE A 166 18.45 -17.33 -23.46
N LYS A 167 17.41 -17.43 -24.30
CA LYS A 167 17.55 -17.55 -25.77
C LYS A 167 18.11 -16.28 -26.42
N ALA A 168 17.81 -15.11 -25.89
CA ALA A 168 18.33 -13.84 -26.39
C ALA A 168 19.83 -13.69 -26.11
N ILE A 169 20.30 -14.14 -24.95
CA ILE A 169 21.72 -14.07 -24.58
C ILE A 169 22.54 -15.13 -25.33
N THR A 170 22.01 -16.36 -25.43
CA THR A 170 22.76 -17.49 -26.02
C THR A 170 22.70 -17.53 -27.54
N ALA A 171 21.59 -17.13 -28.15
CA ALA A 171 21.35 -17.31 -29.58
C ALA A 171 20.92 -16.02 -30.30
N GLN A 172 20.88 -14.87 -29.61
CA GLN A 172 20.41 -13.57 -30.14
C GLN A 172 19.06 -13.67 -30.85
N LYS A 173 18.19 -14.54 -30.35
CA LYS A 173 16.86 -14.82 -30.91
C LYS A 173 15.81 -14.72 -29.83
N CYS A 174 14.62 -14.24 -30.18
CA CYS A 174 13.46 -14.25 -29.29
C CYS A 174 12.16 -14.61 -30.02
N TYR A 175 11.29 -15.30 -29.28
CA TYR A 175 9.97 -15.77 -29.66
C TYR A 175 9.00 -15.64 -28.48
N TYR A 176 8.08 -14.68 -28.57
CA TYR A 176 7.04 -14.47 -27.57
C TYR A 176 5.70 -14.99 -28.11
N PRO A 177 5.22 -16.17 -27.66
CA PRO A 177 3.95 -16.73 -28.09
C PRO A 177 2.77 -15.87 -27.62
N LEU A 178 1.62 -16.00 -28.29
CA LEU A 178 0.37 -15.29 -27.93
C LEU A 178 0.52 -13.76 -27.88
N SER A 179 1.48 -13.21 -28.63
CA SER A 179 1.74 -11.78 -28.72
C SER A 179 0.95 -11.15 -29.87
N PHE A 180 0.08 -10.19 -29.55
CA PHE A 180 -0.63 -9.37 -30.52
C PHE A 180 0.28 -8.24 -31.06
N PRO A 181 0.32 -8.01 -32.38
CA PRO A 181 1.29 -7.09 -33.00
C PRO A 181 0.85 -5.62 -32.95
N PHE A 182 0.86 -5.01 -31.76
CA PHE A 182 0.52 -3.59 -31.56
C PHE A 182 1.54 -2.63 -32.22
N LEU A 183 2.83 -2.97 -32.12
CA LEU A 183 3.95 -2.28 -32.75
C LEU A 183 4.47 -3.10 -33.94
N LYS A 184 4.81 -2.42 -35.03
CA LYS A 184 5.37 -3.01 -36.26
C LYS A 184 6.78 -2.47 -36.54
N THR A 185 7.67 -3.33 -37.03
CA THR A 185 8.98 -2.95 -37.59
C THR A 185 8.78 -2.25 -38.94
N ASN A 186 8.68 -0.92 -38.96
CA ASN A 186 8.71 -0.18 -40.23
C ASN A 186 10.16 0.05 -40.66
N THR A 187 10.57 -0.54 -41.78
CA THR A 187 11.92 -0.40 -42.38
C THR A 187 12.10 0.88 -43.19
N LYS A 188 11.17 1.84 -43.15
CA LYS A 188 11.31 3.14 -43.82
C LYS A 188 11.48 4.27 -42.79
N LYS A 189 12.60 5.01 -42.92
CA LYS A 189 12.94 6.22 -42.17
C LYS A 189 11.76 7.21 -42.14
N HIS A 190 11.64 7.88 -40.99
CA HIS A 190 10.64 8.87 -40.58
C HIS A 190 9.33 8.35 -39.98
N LEU A 191 9.35 7.98 -38.69
CA LEU A 191 8.15 8.05 -37.86
C LEU A 191 7.84 9.52 -37.52
N LYS A 192 6.71 10.03 -38.03
CA LYS A 192 6.07 11.23 -37.48
C LYS A 192 5.61 10.92 -36.05
N LYS A 193 6.00 11.78 -35.10
CA LYS A 193 5.93 11.59 -33.64
C LYS A 193 4.56 11.66 -32.92
N PRO A 194 3.37 11.95 -33.50
CA PRO A 194 2.18 12.12 -32.65
C PRO A 194 1.27 10.88 -32.48
N PHE A 195 1.25 9.91 -33.39
CA PHE A 195 0.18 8.89 -33.39
C PHE A 195 0.38 7.72 -32.39
N GLN A 196 1.61 7.38 -32.01
CA GLN A 196 1.88 6.33 -31.01
C GLN A 196 1.81 6.83 -29.56
N LEU A 197 1.93 8.15 -29.34
CA LEU A 197 1.75 8.75 -28.02
C LEU A 197 0.28 8.70 -27.59
N LEU A 198 -0.65 8.88 -28.55
CA LEU A 198 -2.09 8.84 -28.29
C LEU A 198 -2.60 7.49 -27.75
N SER A 199 -2.05 6.37 -28.22
CA SER A 199 -2.41 5.05 -27.71
C SER A 199 -1.93 4.80 -26.28
N ILE A 200 -0.77 5.37 -25.91
CA ILE A 200 -0.20 5.23 -24.56
C ILE A 200 -0.97 6.13 -23.58
N THR A 201 -1.29 7.37 -23.98
CA THR A 201 -2.10 8.28 -23.17
C THR A 201 -3.52 7.77 -22.95
N ALA A 202 -4.14 7.13 -23.96
CA ALA A 202 -5.47 6.53 -23.86
C ALA A 202 -5.51 5.36 -22.85
N ILE A 203 -4.46 4.51 -22.85
CA ILE A 203 -4.34 3.40 -21.89
C ILE A 203 -4.11 3.95 -20.46
N LEU A 204 -3.28 4.98 -20.31
CA LEU A 204 -3.08 5.67 -19.03
C LEU A 204 -4.35 6.39 -18.53
N THR A 205 -5.16 6.98 -19.42
CA THR A 205 -6.43 7.61 -19.03
C THR A 205 -7.51 6.60 -18.67
N ILE A 206 -7.63 5.49 -19.41
CA ILE A 206 -8.50 4.37 -19.02
C ILE A 206 -8.07 3.79 -17.67
N MET A 207 -6.76 3.69 -17.40
CA MET A 207 -6.24 3.28 -16.09
C MET A 207 -6.60 4.25 -14.97
N ILE A 208 -6.43 5.57 -15.17
CA ILE A 208 -6.82 6.58 -14.17
C ILE A 208 -8.34 6.51 -13.94
N LEU A 209 -9.15 6.29 -14.98
CA LEU A 209 -10.59 6.08 -14.85
C LEU A 209 -10.92 4.79 -14.09
N CYS A 210 -10.27 3.66 -14.36
CA CYS A 210 -10.51 2.40 -13.64
C CYS A 210 -10.11 2.49 -12.16
N VAL A 211 -8.98 3.13 -11.84
CA VAL A 211 -8.56 3.40 -10.45
C VAL A 211 -9.52 4.40 -9.78
N SER A 212 -10.05 5.37 -10.52
CA SER A 212 -11.04 6.32 -9.99
C SER A 212 -12.44 5.72 -9.84
N PHE A 213 -12.78 4.67 -10.61
CA PHE A 213 -14.07 3.98 -10.54
C PHE A 213 -14.11 2.92 -9.44
N THR A 214 -12.97 2.34 -9.06
CA THR A 214 -12.88 1.49 -7.86
C THR A 214 -12.83 2.30 -6.56
N ASN A 215 -12.43 3.57 -6.60
CA ASN A 215 -12.24 4.40 -5.41
C ASN A 215 -13.36 5.42 -5.13
N LYS A 216 -14.54 5.25 -5.73
CA LYS A 216 -15.73 6.03 -5.36
C LYS A 216 -16.88 5.13 -4.92
N ASN A 217 -17.18 5.20 -3.63
CA ASN A 217 -18.54 5.15 -3.06
C ASN A 217 -19.27 3.81 -2.89
N LYS A 218 -18.64 2.62 -2.99
CA LYS A 218 -19.37 1.37 -2.69
C LYS A 218 -18.90 0.56 -1.48
N TYR A 219 -17.61 0.55 -1.15
CA TYR A 219 -17.13 -0.29 -0.03
C TYR A 219 -17.39 0.28 1.36
N TYR A 220 -17.37 1.61 1.55
CA TYR A 220 -17.65 2.22 2.86
C TYR A 220 -19.14 2.52 3.11
N LYS A 221 -19.96 2.63 2.06
CA LYS A 221 -21.40 2.87 2.22
C LYS A 221 -22.22 1.59 2.43
N GLY A 222 -21.71 0.44 1.99
CA GLY A 222 -22.43 -0.84 2.07
C GLY A 222 -22.46 -1.48 3.46
N ILE A 223 -21.53 -1.13 4.36
CA ILE A 223 -21.43 -1.72 5.70
C ILE A 223 -22.16 -0.84 6.76
N ILE A 224 -22.35 0.46 6.48
CA ILE A 224 -22.88 1.43 7.47
C ILE A 224 -24.23 2.04 7.04
N SER A 225 -24.87 1.52 5.99
CA SER A 225 -26.26 1.89 5.68
C SER A 225 -27.16 0.67 5.55
N ASN A 226 -27.56 0.13 6.69
CA ASN A 226 -28.87 -0.51 6.80
C ASN A 226 -29.55 0.01 8.06
N ASN A 227 -30.63 0.74 7.82
CA ASN A 227 -31.53 1.32 8.80
C ASN A 227 -32.14 0.22 9.68
N LEU A 228 -31.84 0.21 10.98
CA LEU A 228 -32.77 -0.25 12.03
C LEU A 228 -32.37 0.08 13.49
N SER A 229 -31.36 0.94 13.73
CA SER A 229 -31.01 1.38 15.10
C SER A 229 -31.90 2.50 15.66
N ASP A 230 -32.76 3.13 14.85
CA ASP A 230 -33.53 4.32 15.26
C ASP A 230 -34.79 4.04 16.10
N SER A 231 -35.09 2.80 16.49
CA SER A 231 -36.39 2.52 17.14
C SER A 231 -36.40 1.88 18.53
N ILE A 232 -35.26 1.53 19.16
CA ILE A 232 -35.32 0.82 20.46
C ILE A 232 -34.40 1.38 21.58
N LEU A 233 -33.66 2.48 21.39
CA LEU A 233 -32.98 3.15 22.49
C LEU A 233 -33.48 4.59 22.68
N THR A 234 -34.22 4.74 23.76
CA THR A 234 -34.86 5.91 24.34
C THR A 234 -34.11 7.23 24.15
N SER A 235 -34.82 8.18 23.52
CA SER A 235 -34.74 9.65 23.65
C SER A 235 -33.63 10.23 24.56
N LYS A 236 -32.51 10.60 23.95
CA LYS A 236 -31.80 11.84 24.29
C LYS A 236 -31.07 12.29 23.04
N GLN A 237 -31.59 13.34 22.40
CA GLN A 237 -30.95 13.98 21.27
C GLN A 237 -29.69 14.70 21.79
N THR A 238 -28.62 13.94 22.02
CA THR A 238 -27.31 14.46 22.38
C THR A 238 -26.69 15.07 21.13
N LEU A 239 -26.23 16.33 21.23
CA LEU A 239 -25.47 17.01 20.18
C LEU A 239 -24.41 16.07 19.63
N GLU A 240 -24.60 15.59 18.41
CA GLU A 240 -23.82 14.48 17.83
C GLU A 240 -22.32 14.84 17.81
N VAL A 241 -21.54 14.19 18.67
CA VAL A 241 -20.07 14.29 18.67
C VAL A 241 -19.59 13.39 17.55
N ASN A 242 -19.23 13.97 16.41
CA ASN A 242 -18.93 13.18 15.21
C ASN A 242 -17.66 13.60 14.48
N LYS A 243 -17.13 14.81 14.72
CA LYS A 243 -15.96 15.33 13.99
C LYS A 243 -14.69 15.30 14.83
N ILE A 244 -13.63 14.70 14.29
CA ILE A 244 -12.31 14.63 14.93
C ILE A 244 -11.26 15.29 14.05
N ALA A 245 -10.60 16.31 14.58
CA ALA A 245 -9.40 16.87 13.98
C ALA A 245 -8.17 16.13 14.51
N PHE A 246 -7.46 15.47 13.61
CA PHE A 246 -6.16 14.87 13.90
C PHE A 246 -5.08 15.89 13.58
N TYR A 247 -4.47 16.49 14.61
CA TYR A 247 -3.34 17.39 14.40
C TYR A 247 -2.05 16.57 14.25
N LEU A 248 -1.39 16.68 13.09
CA LEU A 248 -0.14 15.99 12.80
C LEU A 248 0.99 16.99 12.51
N GLN A 249 2.08 16.87 13.25
CA GLN A 249 3.33 17.59 13.04
C GLN A 249 4.31 16.81 12.15
N ASP A 250 5.32 17.51 11.61
CA ASP A 250 6.46 16.83 11.00
C ASP A 250 7.19 15.97 12.05
N GLY A 251 7.59 14.76 11.67
CA GLY A 251 8.09 13.75 12.57
C GLY A 251 7.01 13.08 13.44
N VAL A 252 5.72 13.12 13.10
CA VAL A 252 4.71 12.37 13.87
C VAL A 252 4.97 10.86 13.82
N GLU A 253 4.74 10.17 14.94
CA GLU A 253 4.84 8.70 15.06
C GLU A 253 3.66 8.04 14.34
N VAL A 254 3.93 7.06 13.46
CA VAL A 254 2.90 6.53 12.54
C VAL A 254 1.76 5.87 13.31
N LEU A 255 2.11 4.96 14.22
CA LEU A 255 1.12 4.16 14.92
C LEU A 255 0.35 4.95 15.98
N ASP A 256 0.95 6.04 16.51
CA ASP A 256 0.28 6.92 17.46
C ASP A 256 -1.01 7.49 16.87
N PHE A 257 -1.03 7.88 15.59
CA PHE A 257 -2.23 8.40 14.95
C PHE A 257 -2.99 7.31 14.16
N SER A 258 -2.30 6.40 13.48
CA SER A 258 -2.97 5.45 12.58
C SER A 258 -3.82 4.43 13.34
N GLY A 259 -3.39 4.01 14.53
CA GLY A 259 -4.16 3.11 15.39
C GLY A 259 -5.50 3.72 15.83
N PRO A 260 -5.49 4.87 16.53
CA PRO A 260 -6.71 5.59 16.88
C PRO A 260 -7.56 5.98 15.67
N MET A 261 -6.94 6.38 14.56
CA MET A 261 -7.65 6.75 13.33
C MET A 261 -8.50 5.59 12.82
N GLU A 262 -7.96 4.38 12.81
CA GLU A 262 -8.70 3.18 12.40
C GLU A 262 -9.89 2.91 13.34
N VAL A 263 -9.67 3.00 14.65
CA VAL A 263 -10.74 2.86 15.66
C VAL A 263 -11.88 3.84 15.42
N PHE A 264 -11.56 5.14 15.28
CA PHE A 264 -12.58 6.16 15.09
C PHE A 264 -13.25 6.06 13.71
N ALA A 265 -12.53 5.63 12.67
CA ALA A 265 -13.10 5.44 11.34
C ALA A 265 -14.15 4.30 11.35
N TYR A 266 -13.82 3.14 11.94
CA TYR A 266 -14.78 2.04 12.10
C TYR A 266 -15.94 2.39 13.03
N ALA A 267 -15.72 3.28 14.00
CA ALA A 267 -16.78 3.81 14.84
C ALA A 267 -17.67 4.85 14.13
N GLY A 268 -17.37 5.20 12.87
CA GLY A 268 -18.17 6.12 12.05
C GLY A 268 -17.97 7.60 12.36
N TYR A 269 -16.81 8.01 12.87
CA TYR A 269 -16.48 9.44 13.02
C TYR A 269 -15.99 10.04 11.69
N GLU A 270 -16.28 11.32 11.47
CA GLU A 270 -15.70 12.13 10.41
C GLU A 270 -14.31 12.60 10.86
N ILE A 271 -13.26 12.08 10.23
CA ILE A 271 -11.86 12.40 10.57
C ILE A 271 -11.26 13.29 9.49
N PHE A 272 -10.57 14.36 9.90
CA PHE A 272 -9.76 15.17 9.01
C PHE A 272 -8.41 15.52 9.63
N ILE A 273 -7.38 15.61 8.78
CA ILE A 273 -6.01 15.87 9.20
C ILE A 273 -5.73 17.37 9.09
N VAL A 274 -5.25 17.92 10.20
CA VAL A 274 -4.80 19.30 10.34
C VAL A 274 -3.29 19.28 10.61
N SER A 275 -2.57 20.24 10.05
CA SER A 275 -1.18 20.52 10.45
C SER A 275 -0.96 22.03 10.47
N LYS A 276 0.24 22.49 10.82
CA LYS A 276 0.60 23.92 10.73
C LYS A 276 0.36 24.47 9.31
N THR A 277 0.71 23.69 8.29
CA THR A 277 0.49 24.03 6.87
C THR A 277 -0.01 22.81 6.10
N THR A 278 -0.45 22.99 4.86
CA THR A 278 -0.84 21.87 3.97
C THR A 278 0.35 21.28 3.19
N HIS A 279 1.59 21.67 3.51
CA HIS A 279 2.76 21.05 2.90
C HIS A 279 2.89 19.59 3.38
N PRO A 280 3.46 18.69 2.54
CA PRO A 280 3.68 17.32 2.97
C PRO A 280 4.57 17.27 4.20
N ILE A 281 4.11 16.61 5.25
CA ILE A 281 4.90 16.27 6.43
C ILE A 281 5.51 14.88 6.24
N THR A 282 6.70 14.67 6.77
CA THR A 282 7.33 13.35 6.87
C THR A 282 7.06 12.82 8.27
N THR A 283 6.70 11.55 8.42
CA THR A 283 6.61 10.90 9.74
C THR A 283 8.03 10.72 10.32
N GLN A 284 8.28 9.75 11.20
CA GLN A 284 9.63 9.40 11.69
C GLN A 284 10.57 8.82 10.59
N GLY A 285 10.66 9.46 9.43
CA GLY A 285 11.48 9.05 8.28
C GLY A 285 10.87 7.99 7.38
N ILE A 286 9.60 7.60 7.59
CA ILE A 286 9.00 6.42 6.94
C ILE A 286 8.15 6.80 5.72
N MET A 287 7.21 7.73 5.89
CA MET A 287 6.26 8.08 4.83
C MET A 287 5.87 9.55 4.87
N LYS A 288 5.32 10.05 3.76
CA LYS A 288 4.78 11.41 3.66
C LYS A 288 3.26 11.41 3.80
N ILE A 289 2.76 12.40 4.52
CA ILE A 289 1.33 12.67 4.68
C ILE A 289 1.06 14.07 4.15
N ILE A 290 -0.01 14.25 3.39
CA ILE A 290 -0.47 15.56 2.92
C ILE A 290 -1.69 15.95 3.76
N PRO A 291 -1.57 16.92 4.69
CA PRO A 291 -2.70 17.37 5.50
C PRO A 291 -3.82 17.96 4.63
N GLN A 292 -5.09 17.68 4.95
CA GLN A 292 -6.21 18.31 4.23
C GLN A 292 -6.34 19.80 4.58
N TYR A 293 -6.05 20.16 5.83
CA TYR A 293 -6.18 21.52 6.34
C TYR A 293 -4.93 22.00 7.06
N SER A 294 -4.74 23.31 7.06
CA SER A 294 -3.82 24.02 7.94
C SER A 294 -4.57 24.55 9.17
N ILE A 295 -3.86 24.93 10.23
CA ILE A 295 -4.44 25.62 11.39
C ILE A 295 -5.20 26.91 11.02
N LYS A 296 -4.94 27.50 9.83
CA LYS A 296 -5.61 28.73 9.37
C LYS A 296 -6.98 28.49 8.75
N ASN A 297 -7.25 27.28 8.25
CA ASN A 297 -8.47 26.95 7.51
C ASN A 297 -9.11 25.63 7.95
N ALA A 298 -8.67 25.06 9.08
CA ALA A 298 -9.28 23.87 9.66
C ALA A 298 -10.73 24.17 10.07
N PRO A 299 -11.68 23.29 9.72
CA PRO A 299 -13.05 23.40 10.22
C PRO A 299 -13.09 23.09 11.73
N SER A 300 -14.15 23.52 12.39
CA SER A 300 -14.42 23.17 13.79
C SER A 300 -14.57 21.66 13.96
N ALA A 301 -14.00 21.12 15.04
CA ALA A 301 -14.14 19.73 15.46
C ALA A 301 -14.83 19.63 16.82
N ASP A 302 -15.46 18.49 17.08
CA ASP A 302 -15.94 18.14 18.42
C ASP A 302 -14.80 17.55 19.27
N ILE A 303 -13.82 16.91 18.62
CA ILE A 303 -12.67 16.27 19.26
C ILE A 303 -11.37 16.75 18.62
N LEU A 304 -10.41 17.19 19.43
CA LEU A 304 -9.03 17.41 18.99
C LEU A 304 -8.14 16.27 19.45
N ALA A 305 -7.43 15.66 18.52
CA ALA A 305 -6.52 14.54 18.78
C ALA A 305 -5.07 14.91 18.44
N PHE A 306 -4.16 14.64 19.39
CA PHE A 306 -2.74 14.99 19.31
C PHE A 306 -1.84 13.77 19.51
N PHE A 307 -0.70 13.71 18.82
CA PHE A 307 0.10 12.49 18.72
C PHE A 307 1.58 12.76 18.98
N GLY A 308 2.31 11.71 19.34
CA GLY A 308 3.73 11.80 19.67
C GLY A 308 4.65 11.78 18.45
N GLY A 309 5.87 11.28 18.65
CA GLY A 309 6.99 11.49 17.73
C GLY A 309 7.69 12.82 18.04
N ASN A 310 7.98 13.62 17.03
CA ASN A 310 8.59 14.95 17.19
C ASN A 310 7.57 16.01 17.63
N SER A 311 6.81 15.75 18.71
CA SER A 311 5.75 16.66 19.18
C SER A 311 6.26 18.04 19.60
N SER A 312 7.57 18.21 19.77
CA SER A 312 8.20 19.50 20.06
C SER A 312 8.02 20.55 18.95
N GLU A 313 7.88 20.11 17.69
CA GLU A 313 7.51 20.98 16.57
C GLU A 313 6.12 21.61 16.74
N ALA A 314 5.24 20.95 17.48
CA ALA A 314 3.89 21.43 17.75
C ALA A 314 3.83 22.22 19.05
N TYR A 315 4.31 21.65 20.16
CA TYR A 315 4.09 22.25 21.48
C TYR A 315 4.97 23.49 21.73
N LYS A 316 6.09 23.66 21.01
CA LYS A 316 6.91 24.88 21.08
C LYS A 316 6.44 25.97 20.12
N ASP A 317 5.50 25.66 19.24
CA ASP A 317 5.02 26.60 18.24
C ASP A 317 3.81 27.38 18.75
N ILE A 318 4.02 28.67 18.99
CA ILE A 318 2.99 29.55 19.55
C ILE A 318 1.75 29.69 18.65
N GLU A 319 1.89 29.58 17.32
CA GLU A 319 0.73 29.64 16.42
C GLU A 319 -0.14 28.40 16.58
N VAL A 320 0.48 27.23 16.76
CA VAL A 320 -0.21 25.95 16.99
C VAL A 320 -0.92 25.97 18.34
N ILE A 321 -0.23 26.38 19.41
CA ILE A 321 -0.84 26.47 20.75
C ILE A 321 -2.00 27.47 20.78
N ASN A 322 -1.84 28.64 20.15
CA ASN A 322 -2.93 29.61 20.04
C ASN A 322 -4.11 29.06 19.23
N TRP A 323 -3.85 28.30 18.16
CA TRP A 323 -4.89 27.63 17.41
C TRP A 323 -5.67 26.64 18.29
N VAL A 324 -4.98 25.79 19.07
CA VAL A 324 -5.63 24.85 20.01
C VAL A 324 -6.51 25.60 21.01
N LYS A 325 -5.96 26.64 21.67
CA LYS A 325 -6.71 27.47 22.63
C LYS A 325 -7.92 28.18 22.03
N SER A 326 -7.89 28.48 20.72
CA SER A 326 -9.00 29.16 20.04
C SER A 326 -10.19 28.26 19.69
N GLN A 327 -10.08 26.93 19.81
CA GLN A 327 -11.12 25.98 19.41
C GLN A 327 -12.24 25.86 20.46
N ASN A 328 -13.14 26.85 20.51
CA ASN A 328 -14.24 26.91 21.48
C ASN A 328 -15.33 25.83 21.31
N SER A 329 -15.42 25.20 20.14
CA SER A 329 -16.41 24.14 19.86
C SER A 329 -15.96 22.75 20.32
N THR A 330 -14.70 22.59 20.71
CA THR A 330 -14.13 21.30 21.10
C THR A 330 -14.74 20.84 22.42
N LYS A 331 -15.31 19.64 22.41
CA LYS A 331 -15.92 19.00 23.56
C LYS A 331 -14.96 18.01 24.23
N TYR A 332 -14.13 17.34 23.45
CA TYR A 332 -13.19 16.32 23.94
C TYR A 332 -11.76 16.56 23.42
N TYR A 333 -10.79 16.20 24.24
CA TYR A 333 -9.38 16.20 23.88
C TYR A 333 -8.81 14.79 24.05
N PHE A 334 -8.05 14.36 23.06
CA PHE A 334 -7.41 13.06 23.04
C PHE A 334 -5.93 13.23 22.75
N SER A 335 -5.05 12.54 23.47
CA SER A 335 -3.63 12.52 23.12
C SER A 335 -3.01 11.15 23.27
N VAL A 336 -2.07 10.84 22.38
CA VAL A 336 -1.21 9.66 22.46
C VAL A 336 0.23 10.09 22.65
N CYS A 337 0.97 9.35 23.49
CA CYS A 337 2.41 9.51 23.64
C CYS A 337 2.77 10.97 24.02
N THR A 338 3.83 11.52 23.45
CA THR A 338 4.26 12.90 23.67
C THR A 338 3.31 13.97 23.09
N GLY A 339 2.18 13.59 22.49
CA GLY A 339 1.10 14.50 22.15
C GLY A 339 0.48 15.19 23.38
N ALA A 340 0.61 14.60 24.57
CA ALA A 340 0.15 15.20 25.82
C ALA A 340 0.82 16.56 26.13
N PHE A 341 2.05 16.80 25.63
CA PHE A 341 2.73 18.09 25.78
C PHE A 341 1.97 19.24 25.12
N ILE A 342 1.27 18.98 24.00
CA ILE A 342 0.47 20.01 23.31
C ILE A 342 -0.73 20.41 24.18
N LEU A 343 -1.37 19.43 24.84
CA LEU A 343 -2.47 19.69 25.78
C LEU A 343 -1.98 20.45 27.03
N ALA A 344 -0.79 20.12 27.53
CA ALA A 344 -0.20 20.79 28.69
C ALA A 344 0.18 22.25 28.39
N GLU A 345 0.87 22.52 27.28
CA GLU A 345 1.17 23.89 26.81
C GLU A 345 -0.09 24.71 26.50
N SER A 346 -1.20 24.03 26.19
CA SER A 346 -2.50 24.67 25.95
C SER A 346 -3.29 24.94 27.24
N ASP A 347 -2.70 24.70 28.41
CA ASP A 347 -3.34 24.77 29.74
C ASP A 347 -4.52 23.79 29.95
N ILE A 348 -4.75 22.87 29.02
CA ILE A 348 -5.88 21.91 29.08
C ILE A 348 -5.68 20.88 30.19
N LEU A 349 -4.42 20.53 30.48
CA LEU A 349 -4.06 19.57 31.53
C LEU A 349 -3.82 20.19 32.91
N LYS A 350 -3.97 21.51 33.04
CA LYS A 350 -3.80 22.21 34.32
C LYS A 350 -4.78 21.67 35.37
N GLY A 351 -4.25 21.16 36.49
CA GLY A 351 -5.03 20.58 37.58
C GLY A 351 -5.66 19.21 37.26
N LYS A 352 -5.24 18.55 36.16
CA LYS A 352 -5.72 17.23 35.75
C LYS A 352 -4.67 16.15 36.00
N THR A 353 -5.10 14.91 35.90
CA THR A 353 -4.21 13.74 35.94
C THR A 353 -3.89 13.31 34.51
N ALA A 354 -2.64 13.00 34.18
CA ALA A 354 -2.27 12.62 32.82
C ALA A 354 -1.23 11.50 32.81
N THR A 355 -1.09 10.84 31.66
CA THR A 355 0.05 9.99 31.34
C THR A 355 0.60 10.35 29.95
N THR A 356 1.79 9.87 29.63
CA THR A 356 2.48 10.12 28.35
C THR A 356 3.41 8.94 28.04
N PHE A 357 4.25 9.08 27.02
CA PHE A 357 5.29 8.11 26.70
C PHE A 357 6.23 7.88 27.89
N HIS A 358 6.57 6.63 28.17
CA HIS A 358 7.33 6.26 29.37
C HIS A 358 8.65 7.03 29.52
N ASN A 359 9.39 7.27 28.44
CA ASN A 359 10.65 8.03 28.48
C ASN A 359 10.46 9.54 28.65
N ALA A 360 9.24 10.05 28.49
CA ALA A 360 8.92 11.47 28.61
C ALA A 360 8.20 11.81 29.94
N LEU A 361 7.89 10.81 30.78
CA LEU A 361 7.15 11.01 32.03
C LEU A 361 7.86 11.99 32.97
N ASP A 362 9.16 11.81 33.19
CA ASP A 362 9.93 12.63 34.15
C ASP A 362 10.09 14.08 33.64
N GLU A 363 10.33 14.27 32.33
CA GLU A 363 10.37 15.61 31.72
C GLU A 363 9.01 16.29 31.82
N PHE A 364 7.93 15.56 31.52
CA PHE A 364 6.58 16.08 31.54
C PHE A 364 6.17 16.50 32.96
N GLU A 365 6.46 15.67 33.97
CA GLU A 365 6.22 15.97 35.39
C GLU A 365 7.00 17.20 35.86
N TYR A 366 8.28 17.30 35.49
CA TYR A 366 9.12 18.45 35.81
C TYR A 366 8.58 19.76 35.18
N LYS A 367 8.15 19.71 33.92
CA LYS A 367 7.74 20.89 33.16
C LYS A 367 6.34 21.38 33.52
N TYR A 368 5.44 20.48 33.91
CA TYR A 368 4.03 20.79 34.20
C TYR A 368 3.63 20.35 35.62
N PRO A 369 4.15 21.00 36.68
CA PRO A 369 3.93 20.58 38.07
C PRO A 369 2.47 20.67 38.54
N GLU A 370 1.62 21.40 37.82
CA GLU A 370 0.17 21.46 38.09
C GLU A 370 -0.61 20.28 37.47
N THR A 371 0.05 19.39 36.72
CA THR A 371 -0.52 18.15 36.17
C THR A 371 -0.05 16.96 37.01
N THR A 372 -0.97 16.17 37.53
CA THR A 372 -0.61 14.93 38.25
C THR A 372 -0.22 13.85 37.25
N VAL A 373 1.05 13.44 37.22
CA VAL A 373 1.56 12.48 36.24
C VAL A 373 1.49 11.05 36.77
N LEU A 374 0.85 10.16 36.02
CA LEU A 374 0.80 8.72 36.34
C LEU A 374 1.72 7.92 35.43
N LYS A 375 2.49 7.03 36.07
CA LYS A 375 3.40 6.08 35.42
C LYS A 375 2.73 4.70 35.35
N ASN A 376 3.17 3.85 34.41
CA ASN A 376 2.71 2.46 34.25
C ASN A 376 1.19 2.31 34.04
N ILE A 377 0.58 3.23 33.29
CA ILE A 377 -0.85 3.17 32.96
C ILE A 377 -1.07 3.37 31.46
N ARG A 378 -2.06 2.68 30.89
CA ARG A 378 -2.32 2.76 29.44
C ARG A 378 -2.97 4.08 29.06
N PHE A 379 -3.97 4.52 29.82
CA PHE A 379 -4.63 5.81 29.62
C PHE A 379 -5.19 6.36 30.92
N VAL A 380 -5.46 7.66 30.92
CA VAL A 380 -6.17 8.39 31.99
C VAL A 380 -7.33 9.15 31.35
N ASP A 381 -8.53 8.99 31.89
CA ASP A 381 -9.74 9.72 31.50
C ASP A 381 -10.15 10.71 32.61
N ASN A 382 -10.12 12.00 32.30
CA ASN A 382 -10.57 13.11 33.17
C ASN A 382 -11.95 13.63 32.75
N GLY A 383 -12.79 12.78 32.17
CA GLY A 383 -14.09 13.13 31.60
C GLY A 383 -13.96 13.62 30.16
N ASN A 384 -13.52 14.86 29.97
CA ASN A 384 -13.41 15.44 28.63
C ASN A 384 -11.99 15.45 28.06
N VAL A 385 -11.00 14.97 28.81
CA VAL A 385 -9.60 14.88 28.38
C VAL A 385 -9.07 13.48 28.65
N ILE A 386 -8.69 12.81 27.58
CA ILE A 386 -8.10 11.46 27.61
C ILE A 386 -6.66 11.55 27.14
N THR A 387 -5.73 11.16 28.00
CA THR A 387 -4.30 11.03 27.65
C THR A 387 -3.90 9.57 27.70
N THR A 388 -3.21 9.09 26.68
CA THR A 388 -2.71 7.71 26.62
C THR A 388 -1.18 7.70 26.65
N ALA A 389 -0.62 6.57 27.09
CA ALA A 389 0.80 6.28 26.95
C ALA A 389 1.19 6.10 25.47
N GLY A 390 2.38 5.56 25.21
CA GLY A 390 2.91 5.43 23.85
C GLY A 390 2.20 4.43 22.96
N ILE A 391 2.16 4.72 21.66
CA ILE A 391 1.99 3.77 20.56
C ILE A 391 0.70 2.95 20.67
N SER A 392 0.77 1.72 21.19
CA SER A 392 -0.38 0.81 21.22
C SER A 392 -1.45 1.23 22.23
N ALA A 393 -1.06 1.96 23.28
CA ALA A 393 -2.00 2.47 24.28
C ALA A 393 -3.02 3.46 23.67
N GLY A 394 -2.66 4.10 22.55
CA GLY A 394 -3.58 4.95 21.79
C GLY A 394 -4.80 4.19 21.26
N ILE A 395 -4.63 2.93 20.84
CA ILE A 395 -5.74 2.10 20.33
C ILE A 395 -6.76 1.84 21.45
N ASP A 396 -6.28 1.47 22.64
CA ASP A 396 -7.17 1.18 23.78
C ASP A 396 -7.85 2.45 24.30
N GLY A 397 -7.14 3.58 24.34
CA GLY A 397 -7.73 4.87 24.70
C GLY A 397 -8.79 5.32 23.69
N ALA A 398 -8.58 5.06 22.39
CA ALA A 398 -9.56 5.35 21.36
C ALA A 398 -10.80 4.46 21.51
N LEU A 399 -10.62 3.15 21.73
CA LEU A 399 -11.73 2.22 22.00
C LEU A 399 -12.49 2.61 23.26
N HIS A 400 -11.80 3.09 24.29
CA HIS A 400 -12.43 3.62 25.50
C HIS A 400 -13.27 4.87 25.20
N LEU A 401 -12.76 5.82 24.41
CA LEU A 401 -13.53 7.00 24.02
C LEU A 401 -14.75 6.63 23.16
N VAL A 402 -14.64 5.64 22.27
CA VAL A 402 -15.78 5.07 21.54
C VAL A 402 -16.79 4.46 22.52
N ALA A 403 -16.34 3.68 23.50
CA ALA A 403 -17.22 3.07 24.51
C ALA A 403 -17.96 4.13 25.33
N LYS A 404 -17.28 5.23 25.67
CA LYS A 404 -17.82 6.37 26.40
C LYS A 404 -18.90 7.11 25.61
N LEU A 405 -18.66 7.37 24.32
CA LEU A 405 -19.53 8.21 23.49
C LEU A 405 -20.64 7.44 22.76
N LYS A 406 -20.37 6.20 22.32
CA LYS A 406 -21.27 5.37 21.52
C LYS A 406 -21.70 4.09 22.23
N GLY A 407 -21.24 3.86 23.46
CA GLY A 407 -21.57 2.70 24.28
C GLY A 407 -20.61 1.53 24.08
N PHE A 408 -20.53 0.67 25.11
CA PHE A 408 -19.55 -0.42 25.15
C PHE A 408 -19.69 -1.42 24.00
N ASN A 409 -20.91 -1.75 23.58
CA ASN A 409 -21.13 -2.66 22.44
C ASN A 409 -20.61 -2.09 21.12
N ALA A 410 -20.69 -0.77 20.91
CA ALA A 410 -20.15 -0.14 19.72
C ALA A 410 -18.62 -0.30 19.67
N ALA A 411 -17.93 -0.07 20.80
CA ALA A 411 -16.49 -0.29 20.90
C ALA A 411 -16.09 -1.76 20.69
N ARG A 412 -16.84 -2.71 21.28
CA ARG A 412 -16.60 -4.15 21.06
C ARG A 412 -16.77 -4.56 19.60
N LYS A 413 -17.77 -4.00 18.92
CA LYS A 413 -17.99 -4.24 17.49
C LYS A 413 -16.82 -3.71 16.66
N VAL A 414 -16.32 -2.51 16.97
CA VAL A 414 -15.13 -1.94 16.33
C VAL A 414 -13.90 -2.83 16.56
N ALA A 415 -13.63 -3.23 17.80
CA ALA A 415 -12.51 -4.11 18.12
C ALA A 415 -12.59 -5.45 17.35
N TYR A 416 -13.79 -6.03 17.25
CA TYR A 416 -14.03 -7.25 16.47
C TYR A 416 -13.72 -7.06 14.98
N TYR A 417 -14.25 -6.00 14.35
CA TYR A 417 -14.02 -5.75 12.92
C TYR A 417 -12.56 -5.43 12.59
N MET A 418 -11.84 -4.83 13.53
CA MET A 418 -10.40 -4.60 13.42
C MET A 418 -9.56 -5.83 13.76
N GLU A 419 -10.18 -6.94 14.15
CA GLU A 419 -9.51 -8.14 14.68
C GLU A 419 -8.57 -7.85 15.86
N TYR A 420 -8.90 -6.84 16.67
CA TYR A 420 -8.10 -6.41 17.81
C TYR A 420 -8.47 -7.21 19.07
N ASP A 421 -7.91 -8.42 19.18
CA ASP A 421 -8.24 -9.43 20.20
C ASP A 421 -7.61 -9.21 21.58
N LYS A 422 -6.70 -8.23 21.72
CA LYS A 422 -5.97 -7.94 22.96
C LYS A 422 -6.59 -6.84 23.82
N TRP A 423 -7.74 -6.31 23.42
CA TRP A 423 -8.37 -5.25 24.18
C TRP A 423 -8.84 -5.75 25.56
N ILE A 424 -8.42 -5.04 26.61
CA ILE A 424 -8.91 -5.21 27.97
C ILE A 424 -9.67 -3.93 28.35
N PRO A 425 -11.02 -3.95 28.33
CA PRO A 425 -11.83 -2.79 28.65
C PRO A 425 -11.56 -2.28 30.07
N GLY A 426 -11.27 -0.98 30.19
CA GLY A 426 -11.03 -0.33 31.48
C GLY A 426 -9.63 -0.53 32.05
N GLU A 427 -8.65 -1.01 31.27
CA GLU A 427 -7.23 -1.13 31.68
C GLU A 427 -6.47 0.22 31.81
N GLY A 428 -7.21 1.31 32.04
CA GLY A 428 -6.70 2.64 32.33
C GLY A 428 -7.36 3.22 33.58
N LEU A 429 -7.01 4.45 33.95
CA LEU A 429 -7.63 5.12 35.09
C LEU A 429 -8.78 6.00 34.59
N ILE A 430 -10.00 5.65 35.00
CA ILE A 430 -11.21 6.41 34.68
C ILE A 430 -11.57 7.21 35.92
N LEU A 431 -11.30 8.52 35.90
CA LEU A 431 -11.60 9.43 37.01
C LEU A 431 -13.00 10.04 36.92
N SER A 432 -13.67 9.87 35.79
CA SER A 432 -15.00 10.41 35.55
C SER A 432 -16.10 9.44 35.97
N ASP A 433 -17.26 10.00 36.33
CA ASP A 433 -18.42 9.22 36.80
C ASP A 433 -19.11 8.41 35.69
N ASP A 434 -18.89 8.80 34.43
CA ASP A 434 -19.46 8.18 33.22
C ASP A 434 -18.62 7.01 32.71
N ASN A 435 -18.27 6.08 33.61
CA ASN A 435 -17.57 4.85 33.26
C ASN A 435 -18.47 3.94 32.38
N PRO A 436 -18.14 3.71 31.10
CA PRO A 436 -18.99 2.98 30.17
C PRO A 436 -19.10 1.47 30.48
N TYR A 437 -18.26 0.96 31.38
CA TYR A 437 -18.15 -0.47 31.67
C TYR A 437 -18.93 -0.91 32.91
N LYS A 438 -19.41 0.04 33.73
CA LYS A 438 -20.00 -0.21 35.06
C LYS A 438 -21.16 -1.22 35.06
N ASN A 439 -21.92 -1.30 33.97
CA ASN A 439 -23.07 -2.20 33.83
C ASN A 439 -22.76 -3.55 33.15
N PHE A 440 -21.51 -3.72 32.69
CA PHE A 440 -21.07 -4.87 31.90
C PHE A 440 -20.02 -5.71 32.62
N ILE A 441 -19.12 -5.09 33.39
CA ILE A 441 -17.99 -5.77 34.04
C ILE A 441 -18.30 -5.99 35.54
N GLY A 442 -18.11 -7.22 36.03
CA GLY A 442 -17.87 -7.47 37.46
C GLY A 442 -18.90 -8.26 38.29
N ASN A 443 -19.74 -9.15 37.73
CA ASN A 443 -20.71 -9.92 38.56
C ASN A 443 -21.07 -11.34 38.05
N GLY A 444 -20.23 -12.01 37.23
CA GLY A 444 -20.61 -13.34 36.68
C GLY A 444 -21.90 -13.33 35.84
N LYS A 445 -22.30 -12.14 35.38
CA LYS A 445 -23.61 -11.82 34.79
C LYS A 445 -23.97 -12.69 33.59
N PHE A 446 -22.96 -13.26 32.94
CA PHE A 446 -23.11 -13.98 31.69
C PHE A 446 -22.91 -15.51 31.83
N ASP A 447 -22.63 -16.01 33.04
CA ASP A 447 -22.32 -17.42 33.27
C ASP A 447 -23.52 -18.33 32.97
N ASP A 448 -24.75 -17.89 33.29
CA ASP A 448 -25.99 -18.63 32.98
C ASP A 448 -26.15 -18.97 31.49
N TYR A 449 -25.62 -18.11 30.62
CA TYR A 449 -25.75 -18.23 29.17
C TYR A 449 -24.67 -19.13 28.56
N VAL A 450 -23.64 -19.50 29.32
CA VAL A 450 -22.58 -20.42 28.86
C VAL A 450 -23.17 -21.81 28.63
N GLY A 451 -22.78 -22.43 27.53
CA GLY A 451 -23.25 -23.77 27.17
C GLY A 451 -23.13 -24.05 25.68
N ILE A 452 -23.55 -25.25 25.31
CA ILE A 452 -23.69 -25.69 23.93
C ILE A 452 -25.15 -25.47 23.53
N TYR A 453 -25.41 -24.99 22.32
CA TYR A 453 -26.76 -24.78 21.82
C TYR A 453 -26.88 -25.35 20.41
N GLU A 454 -28.05 -25.90 20.10
CA GLU A 454 -28.38 -26.32 18.74
C GLU A 454 -28.26 -25.14 17.77
N PHE A 455 -27.80 -25.41 16.56
CA PHE A 455 -27.74 -24.41 15.50
C PHE A 455 -27.95 -25.06 14.12
N GLN A 456 -28.07 -24.23 13.08
CA GLN A 456 -28.46 -24.67 11.73
C GLN A 456 -27.60 -25.84 11.21
N ASN A 457 -28.15 -26.66 10.29
CA ASN A 457 -27.44 -27.75 9.60
C ASN A 457 -26.74 -28.78 10.51
N ASN A 458 -27.33 -29.15 11.65
CA ASN A 458 -26.73 -30.04 12.66
C ASN A 458 -25.34 -29.56 13.15
N THR A 459 -25.15 -28.24 13.22
CA THR A 459 -23.97 -27.66 13.88
C THR A 459 -24.37 -27.11 15.24
N ASP A 460 -23.44 -27.14 16.19
CA ASP A 460 -23.64 -26.58 17.51
C ASP A 460 -22.89 -25.26 17.63
N ILE A 461 -23.45 -24.31 18.38
CA ILE A 461 -22.71 -23.13 18.84
C ILE A 461 -22.31 -23.31 20.30
N ILE A 462 -21.10 -22.87 20.64
CA ILE A 462 -20.62 -22.89 22.02
C ILE A 462 -20.56 -21.44 22.51
N LEU A 463 -21.39 -21.08 23.48
CA LEU A 463 -21.32 -19.77 24.12
C LEU A 463 -20.33 -19.82 25.28
N LYS A 464 -19.46 -18.81 25.34
CA LYS A 464 -18.44 -18.67 26.37
C LYS A 464 -18.31 -17.22 26.80
N VAL A 465 -17.84 -17.02 28.02
CA VAL A 465 -17.44 -15.69 28.50
C VAL A 465 -16.02 -15.40 28.03
N ASN A 466 -15.84 -14.23 27.41
CA ASN A 466 -14.54 -13.61 27.20
C ASN A 466 -14.10 -13.01 28.53
N SER A 467 -13.03 -13.56 29.11
CA SER A 467 -12.49 -13.13 30.40
C SER A 467 -11.97 -11.69 30.41
N ASN A 468 -11.48 -11.20 29.27
CA ASN A 468 -10.91 -9.86 29.17
C ASN A 468 -12.01 -8.79 29.18
N GLU A 469 -13.06 -9.02 28.40
CA GLU A 469 -14.18 -8.07 28.26
C GLU A 469 -15.31 -8.31 29.25
N GLN A 470 -15.30 -9.45 29.95
CA GLN A 470 -16.41 -9.95 30.77
C GLN A 470 -17.72 -9.95 29.96
N SER A 471 -17.67 -10.52 28.75
CA SER A 471 -18.75 -10.45 27.76
C SER A 471 -18.96 -11.81 27.07
N LEU A 472 -20.09 -12.03 26.39
CA LEU A 472 -20.32 -13.28 25.66
C LEU A 472 -19.70 -13.27 24.26
N TYR A 473 -19.23 -14.45 23.85
CA TYR A 473 -18.98 -14.79 22.45
C TYR A 473 -19.52 -16.18 22.10
N ALA A 474 -19.96 -16.34 20.85
CA ALA A 474 -20.26 -17.63 20.25
C ALA A 474 -19.02 -18.16 19.52
N LYS A 475 -18.71 -19.43 19.74
CA LYS A 475 -17.74 -20.17 18.93
C LYS A 475 -18.50 -21.00 17.90
N VAL A 476 -18.30 -20.68 16.62
CA VAL A 476 -18.93 -21.37 15.48
C VAL A 476 -17.84 -21.75 14.49
N ASN A 477 -17.73 -23.04 14.16
CA ASN A 477 -16.70 -23.56 13.23
C ASN A 477 -15.27 -23.10 13.55
N GLY A 478 -14.94 -23.00 14.84
CA GLY A 478 -13.61 -22.58 15.30
C GLY A 478 -13.36 -21.07 15.38
N ARG A 479 -14.29 -20.23 14.90
CA ARG A 479 -14.20 -18.77 14.99
C ARG A 479 -15.04 -18.22 16.15
N ASN A 480 -14.57 -17.12 16.75
CA ASN A 480 -15.26 -16.43 17.83
C ASN A 480 -16.06 -15.24 17.27
N TYR A 481 -17.30 -15.11 17.69
CA TYR A 481 -18.21 -14.02 17.31
C TYR A 481 -18.75 -13.36 18.59
N PRO A 482 -18.50 -12.07 18.82
CA PRO A 482 -19.02 -11.39 20.00
C PRO A 482 -20.56 -11.37 19.98
N ILE A 483 -21.15 -11.55 21.16
CA ILE A 483 -22.58 -11.35 21.40
C ILE A 483 -22.74 -10.11 22.29
N PHE A 484 -23.62 -9.19 21.87
CA PHE A 484 -23.77 -7.87 22.47
C PHE A 484 -24.98 -7.84 23.40
N PHE A 485 -24.75 -7.65 24.70
CA PHE A 485 -25.83 -7.54 25.69
C PHE A 485 -26.59 -6.23 25.53
N ILE A 486 -27.93 -6.29 25.47
CA ILE A 486 -28.78 -5.11 25.44
C ILE A 486 -29.46 -4.91 26.79
N LYS A 487 -30.32 -5.85 27.18
CA LYS A 487 -31.15 -5.79 28.40
C LYS A 487 -31.74 -7.17 28.68
N ASP A 488 -31.85 -7.54 29.96
CA ASP A 488 -32.48 -8.79 30.40
C ASP A 488 -31.91 -10.02 29.66
N ASN A 489 -32.75 -10.77 28.94
CA ASN A 489 -32.37 -11.92 28.12
C ASN A 489 -32.15 -11.57 26.63
N ILE A 490 -32.00 -10.29 26.30
CA ILE A 490 -31.92 -9.78 24.92
C ILE A 490 -30.47 -9.40 24.59
N PHE A 491 -30.00 -9.95 23.48
CA PHE A 491 -28.68 -9.73 22.92
C PHE A 491 -28.77 -9.45 21.41
N LEU A 492 -27.66 -9.01 20.82
CA LEU A 492 -27.47 -8.94 19.37
C LEU A 492 -26.28 -9.81 18.94
N ASN A 493 -26.33 -10.38 17.74
CA ASN A 493 -25.15 -10.93 17.07
C ASN A 493 -24.35 -9.83 16.33
N VAL A 494 -23.31 -10.24 15.60
CA VAL A 494 -22.46 -9.36 14.79
C VAL A 494 -23.22 -8.60 13.69
N ASP A 495 -24.28 -9.21 13.18
CA ASP A 495 -25.15 -8.69 12.12
C ASP A 495 -26.32 -7.85 12.66
N GLU A 496 -26.31 -7.50 13.95
CA GLU A 496 -27.37 -6.73 14.63
C GLU A 496 -28.73 -7.44 14.73
N GLU A 497 -28.75 -8.75 14.51
CA GLU A 497 -29.95 -9.55 14.69
C GLU A 497 -30.17 -9.85 16.17
N LYS A 498 -31.43 -9.72 16.58
CA LYS A 498 -31.83 -9.91 17.97
C LYS A 498 -31.83 -11.40 18.34
N ILE A 499 -31.10 -11.72 19.40
CA ILE A 499 -31.08 -13.01 20.08
C ILE A 499 -31.83 -12.86 21.40
N ILE A 500 -32.85 -13.69 21.62
CA ILE A 500 -33.65 -13.68 22.85
C ILE A 500 -33.50 -15.03 23.53
N PHE A 501 -32.89 -15.06 24.72
CA PHE A 501 -32.82 -16.27 25.53
C PHE A 501 -34.12 -16.48 26.29
N GLU A 502 -34.55 -17.74 26.37
CA GLU A 502 -35.73 -18.14 27.13
C GLU A 502 -35.31 -18.85 28.41
N ARG A 503 -35.97 -18.50 29.52
CA ARG A 503 -35.75 -19.11 30.83
C ARG A 503 -36.98 -19.92 31.25
N ASN A 504 -36.77 -20.98 32.03
CA ASN A 504 -37.85 -21.74 32.66
C ASN A 504 -38.34 -21.07 33.96
N SER A 505 -39.28 -21.72 34.65
CA SER A 505 -39.81 -21.22 35.94
C SER A 505 -38.79 -21.21 37.08
N ASN A 506 -37.67 -21.93 36.93
CA ASN A 506 -36.56 -21.98 37.89
C ASN A 506 -35.43 -21.01 37.51
N ASP A 507 -35.68 -20.12 36.54
CA ASP A 507 -34.72 -19.14 36.01
C ASP A 507 -33.53 -19.73 35.24
N GLU A 508 -33.63 -20.98 34.76
CA GLU A 508 -32.58 -21.63 33.97
C GLU A 508 -32.74 -21.36 32.46
N ILE A 509 -31.64 -21.11 31.76
CA ILE A 509 -31.63 -20.87 30.30
C ILE A 509 -31.97 -22.17 29.54
N LEU A 510 -33.09 -22.18 28.83
CA LEU A 510 -33.55 -23.31 28.01
C LEU A 510 -32.96 -23.31 26.60
N GLY A 511 -32.60 -22.13 26.09
CA GLY A 511 -32.24 -21.95 24.68
C GLY A 511 -32.45 -20.50 24.24
N PHE A 512 -32.41 -20.26 22.94
CA PHE A 512 -32.64 -18.93 22.38
C PHE A 512 -33.46 -18.96 21.09
N LYS A 513 -34.02 -17.80 20.73
CA LYS A 513 -34.65 -17.53 19.43
C LYS A 513 -33.91 -16.41 18.70
N ALA A 514 -33.63 -16.62 17.42
CA ALA A 514 -33.21 -15.55 16.52
C ALA A 514 -34.46 -14.86 15.96
N ALA A 515 -34.46 -13.53 15.90
CA ALA A 515 -35.66 -12.74 15.61
C ALA A 515 -36.08 -12.68 14.11
N GLU A 516 -35.50 -13.49 13.22
CA GLU A 516 -35.98 -13.56 11.84
C GLU A 516 -37.43 -14.09 11.75
N LYS A 517 -38.15 -13.71 10.69
CA LYS A 517 -39.51 -14.21 10.39
C LYS A 517 -39.49 -15.74 10.34
N ASN A 518 -40.05 -16.37 11.38
CA ASN A 518 -40.18 -17.82 11.69
C ASN A 518 -39.42 -18.30 12.95
N SER A 519 -38.77 -17.40 13.71
CA SER A 519 -38.15 -17.60 15.04
C SER A 519 -38.07 -19.03 15.55
N LYS A 520 -37.23 -19.84 14.91
CA LYS A 520 -36.93 -21.21 15.34
C LYS A 520 -36.30 -21.16 16.72
N PHE A 521 -36.75 -22.04 17.62
CA PHE A 521 -36.13 -22.21 18.93
C PHE A 521 -34.91 -23.11 18.81
N TYR A 522 -33.81 -22.68 19.41
CA TYR A 522 -32.54 -23.38 19.48
C TYR A 522 -32.28 -23.79 20.93
N ALA A 523 -32.39 -25.08 21.21
CA ALA A 523 -32.28 -25.59 22.57
C ALA A 523 -30.84 -25.50 23.10
N LYS A 524 -30.70 -25.25 24.40
CA LYS A 524 -29.45 -25.47 25.13
C LYS A 524 -29.26 -26.98 25.28
N LEU A 525 -28.11 -27.47 24.84
CA LEU A 525 -27.69 -28.86 24.97
C LEU A 525 -26.99 -29.02 26.33
N ASN A 526 -27.51 -29.95 27.14
CA ASN A 526 -27.02 -30.24 28.49
C ASN A 526 -25.56 -30.70 28.52
#